data_AF-A0A5C9BMM7-F1
#
_entry.id   AF-A0A5C9BMM7-F1
#
_cell.length_a   1.000
_cell.length_b   1.000
_cell.length_c   1.000
_cell.angle_alpha   90.00
_cell.angle_beta   90.00
_cell.angle_gamma   90.00
#
_symmetry.space_group_name_H-M   'P 1'
#
loop_
_entity.id
_entity.type
_entity.pdbx_description
1 polymer ?
#
loop_
_entity_poly.entity_id
_entity_poly.type
_entity_poly.pdbx_seq_one_letter_code
_entity_poly.pdbx_strand_id
1 'polypeptide(L)' 'MTNPIRLSLVFHNHQPIGNFEGVFEAAYQDSYAPFLEVLREYPDIKVVIHNSGSLLEWLVIAHSEYIDGLRELAQRGQIE' A
#
# COMPACT_ATOMS: atom_id res chain seq x y z
N MET A 1 -33.25 12.10 9.08
CA MET A 1 -31.86 11.71 9.42
C MET A 1 -31.40 10.73 8.35
N THR A 2 -30.34 11.03 7.62
CA THR A 2 -29.74 10.11 6.65
C THR A 2 -28.85 9.12 7.40
N ASN A 3 -29.08 7.81 7.22
CA ASN A 3 -28.18 6.80 7.76
C ASN A 3 -26.87 6.81 6.95
N PRO A 4 -25.70 6.92 7.59
CA PRO A 4 -24.43 6.86 6.89
C PRO A 4 -24.19 5.46 6.34
N ILE A 5 -23.74 5.38 5.09
CA ILE A 5 -23.25 4.14 4.48
C ILE A 5 -21.81 3.92 4.96
N ARG A 6 -21.48 2.67 5.31
CA ARG A 6 -20.10 2.28 5.60
C ARG A 6 -19.44 1.82 4.31
N LEU A 7 -18.32 2.44 3.95
CA LEU A 7 -17.46 2.02 2.85
C LEU A 7 -16.25 1.27 3.44
N SER A 8 -15.98 0.08 2.92
CA SER A 8 -14.69 -0.60 3.10
C SER A 8 -13.97 -0.62 1.77
N LEU A 9 -12.85 0.09 1.68
CA LEU A 9 -12.04 0.18 0.47
C LEU A 9 -10.73 -0.59 0.70
N VAL A 10 -10.49 -1.60 -0.14
CA VAL A 10 -9.37 -2.54 0.00
C VAL A 10 -8.56 -2.55 -1.28
N PHE A 11 -7.24 -2.43 -1.14
CA PHE A 11 -6.27 -2.54 -2.22
C PHE A 11 -5.52 -3.85 -2.09
N HIS A 12 -5.34 -4.54 -3.22
CA HIS A 12 -4.63 -5.81 -3.30
C HIS A 12 -3.45 -5.67 -4.25
N ASN A 13 -2.25 -5.60 -3.67
CA ASN A 13 -0.99 -5.52 -4.39
C ASN A 13 -0.34 -6.90 -4.42
N HIS A 14 -0.11 -7.41 -5.64
CA HIS A 14 0.48 -8.72 -5.83
C HIS A 14 1.51 -8.70 -6.95
N GLN A 15 2.63 -9.37 -6.71
CA GLN A 15 3.59 -9.76 -7.74
C GLN A 15 3.92 -11.24 -7.59
N PRO A 16 3.79 -12.06 -8.65
CA PRO A 16 4.03 -13.50 -8.55
C PRO A 16 5.51 -13.82 -8.44
N ILE A 17 5.82 -14.95 -7.80
CA ILE A 17 7.19 -15.48 -7.72
C ILE A 17 7.71 -15.74 -9.15
N GLY A 18 8.95 -15.31 -9.42
CA GLY A 18 9.60 -15.49 -10.71
C GLY A 18 9.29 -14.42 -11.75
N ASN A 19 8.54 -13.37 -11.38
CA ASN A 19 8.35 -12.21 -12.25
C ASN A 19 9.65 -11.37 -12.34
N PHE A 20 9.79 -10.59 -13.40
CA PHE A 20 11.02 -9.81 -13.66
C PHE A 20 11.12 -8.61 -12.73
N GLU A 21 12.31 -8.31 -12.22
CA GLU A 21 12.54 -7.18 -11.30
C GLU A 21 12.04 -5.85 -11.87
N GLY A 22 12.26 -5.58 -13.16
CA GLY A 22 11.76 -4.35 -13.80
C GLY A 22 10.24 -4.21 -13.79
N VAL A 23 9.48 -5.30 -13.67
CA VAL A 23 8.02 -5.27 -13.52
C VAL A 23 7.63 -4.90 -12.08
N PHE A 24 8.37 -5.38 -11.08
CA PHE A 24 8.17 -4.94 -9.69
C PHE A 24 8.47 -3.44 -9.56
N GLU A 25 9.59 -3.00 -10.11
CA GLU A 25 10.02 -1.60 -10.06
C GLU A 25 9.00 -0.68 -10.74
N ALA A 26 8.56 -1.03 -11.95
CA ALA A 26 7.56 -0.23 -12.66
C ALA A 26 6.26 -0.11 -11.85
N ALA A 27 5.76 -1.22 -11.30
CA ALA A 27 4.55 -1.20 -10.48
C ALA A 27 4.72 -0.40 -9.17
N TYR A 28 5.92 -0.43 -8.58
CA TYR A 28 6.26 0.37 -7.42
C TYR A 28 6.19 1.87 -7.70
N GLN A 29 6.87 2.32 -8.76
CA GLN A 29 6.93 3.72 -9.17
C GLN A 29 5.57 4.24 -9.63
N ASP A 30 4.83 3.43 -10.39
CA ASP A 30 3.57 3.86 -11.00
C ASP A 30 2.37 3.77 -10.04
N SER A 31 2.45 2.95 -8.98
CA SER A 31 1.30 2.64 -8.13
C SER A 31 1.61 2.65 -6.64
N TYR A 32 2.50 1.78 -6.15
CA TYR A 32 2.61 1.55 -4.71
C TYR A 32 3.10 2.80 -3.96
N ALA A 33 4.22 3.37 -4.39
CA ALA A 33 4.77 4.59 -3.80
C ALA A 33 3.83 5.79 -3.91
N PRO A 34 3.36 6.20 -5.11
CA PRO A 34 2.49 7.37 -5.24
C PRO A 34 1.17 7.21 -4.48
N PHE A 35 0.64 5.99 -4.36
CA PHE A 35 -0.56 5.77 -3.57
C PHE A 35 -0.34 6.09 -2.08
N LEU A 36 0.78 5.67 -1.48
CA LEU A 36 1.07 6.01 -0.08
C LEU A 36 1.28 7.52 0.10
N GLU A 37 1.97 8.18 -0.83
CA GLU A 37 2.14 9.64 -0.78
C GLU A 37 0.80 10.37 -0.78
N VAL A 38 -0.09 10.01 -1.71
CA VAL A 38 -1.43 10.61 -1.77
C VAL A 38 -2.22 10.29 -0.49
N LEU A 39 -2.21 9.04 -0.03
CA LEU A 39 -2.93 8.67 1.20
C LEU A 39 -2.42 9.44 2.43
N ARG A 40 -1.13 9.82 2.44
CA ARG A 40 -0.57 10.62 3.53
C ARG A 40 -1.20 12.01 3.63
N GLU A 41 -1.58 12.61 2.50
CA GLU A 41 -2.21 13.93 2.41
C GLU A 41 -3.65 13.96 2.92
N TYR A 42 -4.32 12.81 3.01
CA TYR A 42 -5.73 12.70 3.44
C TYR A 42 -5.88 11.87 4.72
N PRO A 43 -5.50 12.39 5.90
CA PRO A 43 -5.44 11.64 7.16
C PRO A 43 -6.77 11.02 7.63
N ASP A 44 -7.90 11.57 7.17
CA ASP A 44 -9.24 11.08 7.52
C ASP A 44 -9.69 9.87 6.68
N ILE A 45 -9.03 9.60 5.55
CA ILE A 45 -9.35 8.46 4.68
C ILE A 45 -8.67 7.20 5.23
N LYS A 46 -9.47 6.16 5.44
CA LYS A 46 -9.03 4.84 5.91
C LYS A 46 -9.23 3.78 4.84
N VAL A 47 -8.23 2.94 4.63
CA VAL A 47 -8.23 1.87 3.63
C VAL A 47 -7.59 0.61 4.19
N VAL A 48 -7.76 -0.52 3.52
CA VAL A 48 -7.03 -1.76 3.82
C VAL A 48 -6.03 -2.01 2.70
N ILE A 49 -4.79 -2.39 3.03
CA ILE A 49 -3.77 -2.71 2.02
C ILE A 49 -3.25 -4.13 2.23
N HIS A 50 -3.59 -5.02 1.31
CA HIS A 50 -2.98 -6.33 1.23
C HIS A 50 -1.78 -6.31 0.28
N ASN A 51 -0.60 -6.65 0.78
CA ASN A 51 0.58 -6.94 -0.04
C ASN A 51 0.89 -8.44 0.01
N SER A 52 1.02 -9.10 -1.15
CA SER A 52 1.43 -10.51 -1.19
C SER A 52 2.84 -10.70 -0.64
N GLY A 53 3.14 -11.88 -0.07
CA GLY A 53 4.43 -12.16 0.56
C GLY A 53 5.64 -11.94 -0.36
N SER A 54 5.59 -12.44 -1.60
CA SER A 54 6.65 -12.25 -2.61
C SER A 54 6.92 -10.79 -2.95
N LEU A 55 5.87 -9.96 -3.00
CA LEU A 55 6.03 -8.52 -3.17
C LEU A 55 6.66 -7.88 -1.93
N LEU A 56 6.22 -8.27 -0.73
CA LEU A 56 6.76 -7.73 0.51
C LEU A 56 8.25 -8.05 0.70
N GLU A 57 8.67 -9.27 0.36
CA GLU A 57 10.08 -9.68 0.38
C GLU A 57 10.94 -8.79 -0.53
N TRP A 58 10.47 -8.49 -1.73
CA TRP A 58 11.15 -7.57 -2.65
C TRP A 58 11.17 -6.13 -2.10
N LEU A 59 10.04 -5.62 -1.61
CA LEU A 59 9.93 -4.27 -1.05
C LEU A 59 10.86 -4.04 0.14
N VAL A 60 11.03 -5.02 1.02
CA VAL A 60 11.93 -4.91 2.18
C VAL A 60 13.38 -4.69 1.75
N ILE A 61 13.80 -5.25 0.61
CA ILE A 61 15.16 -5.18 0.10
C ILE A 61 15.36 -3.95 -0.79
N ALA A 62 14.43 -3.72 -1.72
CA ALA A 62 14.55 -2.68 -2.74
C ALA A 62 14.08 -1.30 -2.27
N HIS A 63 13.02 -1.24 -1.45
CA HIS A 63 12.33 -0.01 -1.05
C HIS A 63 11.88 -0.04 0.41
N SER A 64 12.84 -0.14 1.33
CA SER A 64 12.54 -0.19 2.77
C SER A 64 11.72 1.02 3.26
N GLU A 65 11.86 2.17 2.59
CA GLU A 65 11.08 3.38 2.82
C GLU A 65 9.57 3.19 2.65
N TYR A 66 9.15 2.25 1.80
CA TYR A 66 7.75 1.89 1.65
C TYR A 66 7.22 1.18 2.90
N ILE A 67 8.04 0.29 3.49
CA ILE A 67 7.71 -0.39 4.74
C ILE A 67 7.60 0.61 5.88
N ASP A 68 8.50 1.60 5.92
CA ASP A 68 8.44 2.68 6.91
C ASP A 68 7.18 3.52 6.73
N GLY A 69 6.79 3.82 5.48
CA GLY A 69 5.54 4.49 5.14
C GLY A 69 4.30 3.71 5.58
N LEU A 70 4.25 2.41 5.32
CA LEU A 70 3.17 1.55 5.82
C LEU A 70 3.10 1.57 7.36
N ARG A 71 4.25 1.49 8.04
CA ARG A 71 4.30 1.54 9.51
C ARG A 71 3.75 2.85 10.05
N GLU A 72 4.14 3.98 9.46
CA GLU A 72 3.64 5.31 9.83
C GLU A 72 2.11 5.38 9.71
N LEU A 73 1.57 4.99 8.55
CA LEU A 73 0.13 5.00 8.27
C LEU A 73 -0.66 4.05 9.18
N ALA A 74 -0.09 2.89 9.52
CA ALA A 74 -0.69 1.94 10.44
C ALA A 74 -0.72 2.49 11.88
N GLN A 75 0.39 3.09 12.34
CA GLN A 75 0.48 3.68 13.68
C GLN A 75 -0.55 4.80 13.92
N ARG A 76 -0.87 5.57 12.88
CA ARG A 76 -1.92 6.60 12.94
C ARG A 76 -3.33 6.10 12.58
N GLY A 77 -3.49 4.78 12.37
CA GLY A 77 -4.79 4.12 12.19
C GLY A 77 -5.48 4.42 10.86
N GLN A 78 -4.71 4.74 9.81
CA GLN A 78 -5.22 4.97 8.46
C GLN A 78 -5.24 3.73 7.58
N ILE A 79 -4.41 2.75 7.88
CA ILE A 79 -4.42 1.46 7.18
C ILE A 79 -4.61 0.30 8.15
N GLU A 80 -5.25 -0.75 7.64
CA GLU A 80 -5.24 -2.11 8.17
C GLU A 80 -4.52 -3.04 7.18
#